data_AF-A0A535J8U6-F1
#
_entry.id   AF-A0A535J8U6-F1
#
_cell.length_a   1.000
_cell.length_b   1.000
_cell.length_c   1.000
_cell.angle_alpha   90.00
_cell.angle_beta   90.00
_cell.angle_gamma   90.00
#
_symmetry.space_group_name_H-M   'P 1'
#
loop_
_entity.id
_entity.type
_entity.pdbx_description
1 polymer ?
#
loop_
_entity_poly.entity_id
_entity_poly.type
_entity_poly.pdbx_seq_one_letter_code
_entity_poly.pdbx_strand_id
1 'polypeptide(L)'
;YLAHMAQWAAMFGGRSRDDEEGGSNPIAMILLAILAPIAALLVQMAVSRSREFQADATGAQVAGRSWGLAKALEKLQMANQAMPMADATPATAHLFIVNPLSGETLMRLFSTHPPLEERIARLRAMRI
;
A
#
# COMPACT_ATOMS: atom_id res chain seq x y z
N TYR A 1 -7.13 -10.23 10.34
CA TYR A 1 -5.69 -10.51 10.19
C TYR A 1 -5.31 -11.87 10.77
N LEU A 2 -5.56 -12.14 12.05
CA LEU A 2 -5.32 -13.45 12.69
C LEU A 2 -6.01 -14.63 11.97
N ALA A 3 -7.24 -14.46 11.49
CA ALA A 3 -7.94 -15.48 10.72
C ALA A 3 -7.27 -15.81 9.38
N HIS A 4 -6.71 -14.80 8.69
CA HIS A 4 -5.94 -15.03 7.46
C HIS A 4 -4.60 -15.71 7.78
N MET A 5 -3.91 -15.31 8.86
CA MET A 5 -2.68 -15.98 9.28
C MET A 5 -2.95 -17.44 9.67
N ALA A 6 -4.04 -17.72 10.38
CA ALA A 6 -4.47 -19.08 10.74
C ALA A 6 -4.87 -19.90 9.52
N GLN A 7 -5.55 -19.31 8.53
CA GLN A 7 -5.91 -19.95 7.26
C GLN A 7 -4.66 -20.30 6.44
N TRP A 8 -3.69 -19.38 6.34
CA TRP A 8 -2.42 -19.64 5.64
C TRP A 8 -1.56 -20.65 6.40
N ALA A 9 -1.52 -20.61 7.73
CA ALA A 9 -0.85 -21.60 8.56
C ALA A 9 -1.50 -22.99 8.45
N ALA A 10 -2.83 -23.07 8.34
CA ALA A 10 -3.53 -24.32 8.11
C ALA A 10 -3.34 -24.85 6.68
N MET A 11 -3.26 -23.97 5.68
CA MET A 11 -3.10 -24.35 4.27
C MET A 11 -1.66 -24.79 3.94
N PHE A 12 -0.66 -24.20 4.59
CA PHE A 12 0.75 -24.54 4.38
C PHE A 12 1.38 -25.41 5.48
N GLY A 13 0.79 -25.45 6.67
CA GLY A 13 1.24 -26.26 7.80
C GLY A 13 0.30 -27.40 8.20
N GLY A 14 -0.87 -27.51 7.56
CA GLY A 14 -1.90 -28.50 7.90
C GLY A 14 -2.11 -29.55 6.81
N ARG A 15 -1.07 -30.29 6.42
CA ARG A 15 -1.26 -31.56 5.68
C ARG A 15 -0.14 -32.60 5.84
N SER A 16 0.34 -32.82 7.05
CA SER A 16 1.12 -34.02 7.38
C SER A 16 0.38 -34.85 8.44
N ARG A 17 -0.75 -35.42 8.02
CA ARG A 17 -1.28 -36.65 8.61
C ARG A 17 -1.10 -37.70 7.52
N ASP A 18 -0.27 -38.68 7.84
CA ASP A 18 0.05 -39.87 7.04
C ASP A 18 0.87 -39.58 5.78
N ASP A 19 2.20 -39.64 5.91
CA ASP A 19 2.93 -40.83 5.46
C ASP A 19 4.41 -40.68 5.83
N GLU A 20 4.99 -41.82 6.18
CA GLU A 20 6.42 -42.02 6.42
C GLU A 20 7.26 -41.38 5.29
N GLU A 21 8.42 -40.83 5.63
CA GLU A 21 9.45 -40.42 4.66
C GLU A 21 9.26 -39.04 3.95
N GLY A 22 9.07 -37.96 4.72
CA GLY A 22 9.07 -36.62 4.12
C GLY A 22 8.85 -35.49 5.10
N GLY A 23 9.62 -35.47 6.19
CA GLY A 23 9.47 -34.50 7.28
C GLY A 23 9.38 -33.06 6.77
N SER A 24 8.27 -32.39 7.09
CA SER A 24 8.13 -30.94 6.93
C SER A 24 9.32 -30.26 7.60
N ASN A 25 10.24 -29.71 6.80
CA ASN A 25 11.46 -29.10 7.34
C ASN A 25 11.06 -27.94 8.27
N PRO A 26 11.31 -28.02 9.59
CA PRO A 26 10.88 -27.00 10.54
C PRO A 26 11.48 -25.62 10.22
N ILE A 27 12.65 -25.59 9.56
CA ILE A 27 13.27 -24.36 9.07
C ILE A 27 12.45 -23.74 7.94
N ALA A 28 11.96 -24.56 7.00
CA ALA A 28 11.12 -24.08 5.90
C ALA A 28 9.79 -23.51 6.42
N MET A 29 9.21 -24.13 7.45
CA MET A 29 7.99 -23.65 8.11
C MET A 29 8.19 -22.29 8.79
N ILE A 30 9.31 -22.10 9.51
CA ILE A 30 9.64 -20.82 10.15
C ILE A 30 9.90 -19.73 9.10
N LEU A 31 10.64 -20.06 8.03
CA LEU A 31 10.87 -19.13 6.92
C LEU A 31 9.56 -18.68 6.29
N LEU A 32 8.65 -19.60 6.00
CA LEU A 32 7.36 -19.28 5.42
C LEU A 32 6.49 -18.43 6.36
N ALA A 33 6.51 -18.71 7.66
CA ALA A 33 5.77 -17.94 8.67
C ALA A 33 6.22 -16.46 8.74
N ILE A 34 7.49 -16.17 8.45
CA ILE A 34 8.03 -14.80 8.43
C ILE A 34 7.85 -14.14 7.06
N LEU A 35 8.15 -14.87 5.98
CA LEU A 35 8.15 -14.31 4.62
C LEU A 35 6.75 -14.10 4.06
N ALA A 36 5.79 -14.98 4.37
CA ALA A 36 4.43 -14.86 3.83
C ALA A 36 3.71 -13.57 4.26
N PRO A 37 3.74 -13.13 5.54
CA PRO A 37 3.16 -11.84 5.94
C PRO A 37 3.84 -10.64 5.26
N ILE A 38 5.16 -10.68 5.07
CA ILE A 38 5.90 -9.60 4.39
C ILE A 38 5.49 -9.53 2.92
N ALA A 39 5.42 -10.69 2.24
CA ALA A 39 4.95 -10.76 0.87
C ALA A 39 3.51 -10.25 0.73
N ALA A 40 2.62 -10.64 1.65
CA ALA A 40 1.24 -10.16 1.66
C ALA A 40 1.15 -8.64 1.85
N LEU A 41 1.95 -8.06 2.75
CA LEU A 41 2.05 -6.61 2.94
C LEU A 41 2.49 -5.89 1.66
N LEU A 42 3.54 -6.41 1.00
CA LEU A 42 4.05 -5.84 -0.26
C LEU A 42 3.00 -5.88 -1.37
N VAL A 43 2.31 -7.02 -1.53
CA VAL A 43 1.23 -7.16 -2.52
C VAL A 43 0.07 -6.21 -2.20
N GLN A 44 -0.35 -6.13 -0.94
CA GLN A 44 -1.42 -5.23 -0.51
C GLN A 44 -1.08 -3.76 -0.82
N MET A 45 0.16 -3.34 -0.53
CA MET A 45 0.63 -1.99 -0.86
C MET A 45 0.65 -1.75 -2.37
N ALA A 46 1.14 -2.71 -3.16
CA ALA A 46 1.20 -2.58 -4.61
C ALA A 46 -0.20 -2.44 -5.23
N VAL A 47 -1.17 -3.26 -4.77
CA VAL A 47 -2.57 -3.18 -5.20
C VAL A 47 -3.19 -1.84 -4.82
N SER A 48 -2.97 -1.36 -3.59
CA SER A 48 -3.48 -0.06 -3.14
C SER A 48 -2.97 1.09 -4.02
N ARG A 49 -1.67 1.12 -4.30
CA ARG A 49 -1.05 2.13 -5.18
C ARG A 49 -1.57 2.07 -6.60
N SER A 50 -1.74 0.87 -7.16
CA SER A 50 -2.30 0.69 -8.50
C SER A 50 -3.72 1.26 -8.61
N ARG A 51 -4.55 1.06 -7.58
CA ARG A 51 -5.91 1.61 -7.54
C ARG A 51 -5.92 3.13 -7.49
N GLU A 52 -5.02 3.74 -6.71
CA GLU A 52 -4.91 5.19 -6.61
C GLU A 52 -4.49 5.81 -7.96
N PHE A 53 -3.52 5.21 -8.66
CA PHE A 53 -3.14 5.68 -10.01
C PHE A 53 -4.27 5.52 -11.04
N GLN A 54 -5.05 4.45 -10.95
CA GLN A 54 -6.20 4.25 -11.82
C GLN A 54 -7.30 5.29 -11.53
N ALA A 55 -7.50 5.63 -10.26
CA ALA A 55 -8.43 6.68 -9.84
C ALA A 55 -7.99 8.06 -10.37
N ASP A 56 -6.70 8.40 -10.27
CA ASP A 56 -6.14 9.63 -10.83
C ASP A 56 -6.33 9.72 -12.35
N ALA A 57 -6.02 8.63 -13.06
CA ALA A 57 -6.16 8.58 -14.51
C ALA A 57 -7.62 8.72 -14.95
N THR A 58 -8.53 8.01 -14.28
CA THR A 58 -9.98 8.09 -14.54
C THR A 58 -10.51 9.48 -14.21
N GLY A 59 -10.11 10.05 -13.07
CA GLY A 59 -10.50 11.39 -12.66
C GLY A 59 -10.02 12.47 -13.64
N ALA A 60 -8.80 12.33 -14.15
CA ALA A 60 -8.25 13.22 -15.18
C ALA A 60 -9.01 13.12 -16.51
N GLN A 61 -9.39 11.91 -16.92
CA GLN A 61 -10.23 11.68 -18.11
C GLN A 61 -11.61 12.29 -17.96
N VAL A 62 -12.29 12.08 -16.82
CA VAL A 62 -13.60 12.67 -16.54
C VAL A 62 -13.53 14.20 -16.49
N ALA A 63 -12.46 14.76 -15.92
CA ALA A 63 -12.25 16.20 -15.87
C ALA A 63 -11.83 16.81 -17.23
N GLY A 64 -11.50 15.99 -18.22
CA GLY A 64 -11.01 16.42 -19.53
C GLY A 64 -9.66 17.17 -19.48
N ARG A 65 -8.93 17.10 -18.36
CA ARG A 65 -7.63 17.74 -18.19
C ARG A 65 -6.82 17.09 -17.07
N SER A 66 -5.65 16.57 -17.39
CA SER A 66 -4.71 16.02 -16.40
C SER A 66 -3.99 17.11 -15.59
N TRP A 67 -3.65 18.22 -16.24
CA TRP A 67 -2.88 19.31 -15.63
C TRP A 67 -3.63 20.00 -14.48
N GLY A 68 -4.96 20.09 -14.57
CA GLY A 68 -5.79 20.67 -13.51
C GLY A 68 -5.74 19.84 -12.23
N LEU A 69 -5.85 18.52 -12.36
CA LEU A 69 -5.76 17.58 -11.24
C LEU A 69 -4.35 17.56 -10.64
N ALA A 70 -3.31 17.57 -11.48
CA ALA A 70 -1.91 17.67 -11.03
C ALA A 70 -1.68 18.91 -10.16
N LYS A 71 -2.14 20.10 -10.61
CA LYS A 71 -2.03 21.33 -9.83
C LYS A 71 -2.87 21.30 -8.54
N ALA A 72 -4.00 20.61 -8.52
CA ALA A 72 -4.80 20.47 -7.31
C ALA A 72 -4.06 19.63 -6.25
N LEU A 73 -3.46 18.51 -6.64
CA LEU A 73 -2.64 17.69 -5.74
C LEU A 73 -1.43 18.46 -5.20
N GLU A 74 -0.75 19.23 -6.05
CA GLU A 74 0.39 20.06 -5.64
C GLU A 74 -0.02 21.10 -4.60
N LYS A 75 -1.17 21.76 -4.77
CA LYS A 75 -1.73 22.69 -3.77
C LYS A 75 -2.03 21.99 -2.44
N LEU A 76 -2.61 20.80 -2.47
CA LEU A 76 -2.89 20.02 -1.26
C LEU A 76 -1.58 19.62 -0.54
N GLN A 77 -0.55 19.24 -1.30
CA GLN A 77 0.77 18.93 -0.76
C GLN A 77 1.36 20.12 -0.02
N MET A 78 1.36 21.29 -0.66
CA MET A 78 1.88 22.52 -0.07
C MET A 78 1.10 22.90 1.20
N ALA A 79 -0.22 22.76 1.19
CA ALA A 79 -1.05 23.04 2.36
C ALA A 79 -0.74 22.07 3.53
N ASN A 80 -0.58 20.78 3.26
CA ASN A 80 -0.24 19.77 4.26
C ASN A 80 1.19 19.95 4.82
N GLN A 81 2.13 20.45 4.00
CA GLN A 81 3.48 20.80 4.48
C GLN A 81 3.47 22.04 5.36
N ALA A 82 2.64 23.04 5.03
CA ALA A 82 2.53 24.28 5.80
C ALA A 82 1.80 24.05 7.14
N MET A 83 0.78 23.20 7.16
CA MET A 83 0.02 22.83 8.35
C MET A 83 -0.20 21.32 8.41
N PRO A 84 0.79 20.56 8.91
CA PRO A 84 0.65 19.12 9.11
C PRO A 84 -0.47 18.81 10.10
N MET A 85 -1.20 17.74 9.84
CA MET A 85 -2.28 17.29 10.71
C MET A 85 -1.71 16.73 12.02
N ALA A 86 -1.99 17.37 13.15
CA ALA A 86 -1.43 16.97 14.44
C ALA A 86 -1.95 15.60 14.93
N ASP A 87 -3.21 15.29 14.65
CA ASP A 87 -3.90 14.09 15.18
C ASP A 87 -3.95 12.92 14.18
N ALA A 88 -3.18 12.98 13.09
CA ALA A 88 -3.16 11.90 12.13
C ALA A 88 -2.40 10.67 12.67
N THR A 89 -3.01 9.49 12.49
CA THR A 89 -2.42 8.21 12.90
C THR A 89 -2.23 7.31 11.68
N PRO A 90 -1.34 6.30 11.72
CA PRO A 90 -1.25 5.29 10.67
C PRO A 90 -2.58 4.61 10.36
N ALA A 91 -3.44 4.42 11.37
CA ALA A 91 -4.76 3.84 11.20
C ALA A 91 -5.71 4.75 10.42
N THR A 92 -5.57 6.08 10.51
CA THR A 92 -6.43 7.04 9.80
C THR A 92 -5.81 7.58 8.51
N ALA A 93 -4.52 7.36 8.28
CA ALA A 93 -3.77 7.88 7.13
C ALA A 93 -4.41 7.56 5.77
N HIS A 94 -5.06 6.41 5.63
CA HIS A 94 -5.72 5.98 4.39
C HIS A 94 -6.97 6.79 4.02
N LEU A 95 -7.56 7.53 4.97
CA LEU A 95 -8.73 8.39 4.76
C LEU A 95 -8.37 9.75 4.15
N PHE A 96 -7.08 10.10 4.12
CA PHE A 96 -6.61 11.40 3.65
C PHE A 96 -6.13 11.32 2.20
N ILE A 97 -6.32 12.41 1.45
CA ILE A 97 -5.87 12.56 0.06
C ILE A 97 -4.34 12.72 -0.01
N VAL A 98 -3.79 13.50 0.92
CA VAL A 98 -2.36 13.69 1.11
C VAL A 98 -1.95 12.94 2.36
N ASN A 99 -0.83 12.22 2.29
CA ASN A 99 -0.30 11.51 3.46
C ASN A 99 -0.02 12.53 4.59
N PRO A 100 -0.77 12.46 5.70
CA PRO A 100 -0.61 13.41 6.80
C PRO A 100 0.62 13.08 7.66
N LEU A 101 1.15 11.86 7.53
CA LEU A 101 2.35 11.41 8.25
C LEU A 101 3.59 11.98 7.55
N SER A 102 4.19 12.99 8.16
CA SER A 102 5.47 13.56 7.72
C SER A 102 6.63 12.93 8.50
N GLY A 103 7.74 12.66 7.80
CA GLY A 103 8.96 12.12 8.41
C GLY A 103 9.05 10.59 8.41
N GLU A 104 10.25 10.09 8.11
CA GLU A 104 10.70 8.69 8.16
C GLU A 104 10.28 7.71 7.04
N THR A 105 11.31 7.11 6.43
CA THR A 105 11.25 6.07 5.40
C THR A 105 10.45 4.84 5.85
N LEU A 106 10.42 4.55 7.15
CA LEU A 106 9.62 3.46 7.71
C LEU A 106 8.12 3.77 7.67
N MET A 107 7.70 5.01 7.92
CA MET A 107 6.29 5.40 7.80
C MET A 107 5.80 5.40 6.35
N ARG A 108 6.69 5.57 5.36
CA ARG A 108 6.36 5.41 3.93
C ARG A 108 5.97 3.98 3.55
N LEU A 109 6.46 2.98 4.29
CA LEU A 109 6.08 1.57 4.10
C LEU A 109 4.69 1.27 4.68
N PHE A 110 4.18 2.10 5.59
CA PHE A 110 2.81 1.99 6.11
C PHE A 110 1.84 2.95 5.43
N SER A 111 2.35 3.82 4.55
CA SER A 111 1.50 4.68 3.73
C SER A 111 0.80 3.83 2.67
N THR A 112 -0.52 3.74 2.79
CA THR A 112 -1.38 3.03 1.83
C THR A 112 -1.48 3.75 0.48
N HIS A 113 -0.96 4.97 0.40
CA HIS A 113 -0.97 5.81 -0.81
C HIS A 113 0.43 5.90 -1.44
N PRO A 114 0.53 5.98 -2.78
CA PRO A 114 1.78 6.31 -3.43
C PRO A 114 2.20 7.76 -3.10
N PRO A 115 3.50 8.07 -3.13
CA PRO A 115 3.99 9.44 -2.96
C PRO A 115 3.27 10.41 -3.91
N LEU A 116 2.94 11.61 -3.42
CA LEU A 116 2.20 12.59 -4.22
C LEU A 116 3.00 13.02 -5.44
N GLU A 117 4.32 13.09 -5.32
CA GLU A 117 5.24 13.44 -6.39
C GLU A 117 5.11 12.47 -7.58
N GLU A 118 4.96 11.17 -7.29
CA GLU A 118 4.79 10.15 -8.32
C GLU A 118 3.43 10.29 -9.02
N ARG A 119 2.36 10.57 -8.25
CA ARG A 119 1.02 10.84 -8.80
C ARG A 119 1.01 12.06 -9.71
N ILE A 120 1.60 13.16 -9.24
CA ILE A 120 1.72 14.41 -10.00
C ILE A 120 2.53 14.17 -11.28
N ALA A 121 3.66 13.46 -11.20
CA ALA A 121 4.48 13.16 -12.36
C ALA A 121 3.71 12.35 -13.42
N ARG A 122 2.96 11.32 -13.01
CA ARG A 122 2.12 10.52 -13.92
C ARG A 122 1.03 11.37 -14.57
N LEU A 123 0.32 12.19 -13.79
CA LEU A 123 -0.71 13.10 -14.32
C LEU A 123 -0.12 14.11 -15.32
N ARG A 124 1.05 14.68 -15.04
CA ARG A 124 1.74 15.59 -15.96
C ARG A 124 2.19 14.91 -17.26
N ALA A 125 2.49 13.61 -17.21
CA ALA A 125 2.85 12.81 -18.38
C ALA A 125 1.62 12.34 -19.19
N MET A 126 0.42 12.34 -18.60
CA MET A 126 -0.81 11.96 -19.31
C MET A 126 -1.16 12.98 -20.39
N ARG A 127 -1.38 12.47 -21.61
CA ARG A 127 -1.95 13.21 -22.74
C ARG A 127 -3.41 12.82 -22.87
N ILE A 128 -4.29 13.76 -22.55
CA ILE A 128 -5.75 13.66 -22.61
C ILE A 128 -6.31 15.01 -22.99
#